data_AF-A0AAV0XNI0-F1
#
_entry.id   AF-A0AAV0XNI0-F1
#
_cell.length_a   1.000
_cell.length_b   1.000
_cell.length_c   1.000
_cell.angle_alpha   90.00
_cell.angle_beta   90.00
_cell.angle_gamma   90.00
#
_symmetry.space_group_name_H-M   'P 1'
#
loop_
_entity.id
_entity.type
_entity.pdbx_description
1 polymer ?
#
loop_
_entity_poly.entity_id
_entity_poly.type
_entity_poly.pdbx_seq_one_letter_code
_entity_poly.pdbx_strand_id
1 'polypeptide(L)'
;MASLKVKLKACSLPLLPSLVEEHNKQVEQKITMMRTDEKFNAIFEEAKQFSEEHFGDFNMNNLMSFRNRKRNVVRRSVIDIILQQLSDRFDKNTISVMKDIGLLSIKRIKEVGPVPQDAFSKICDVYGIDQERVRNDYILLKSVIKDLDLNLLTKLPAKLHDDYEEHISDSNESNGEDEEEQQNLNNFGSLGNIFEIINTMNIKSEFEHLYTIIKISLTLPTSSCTVERSFSKLKIIKSRLRSTMDQNRLENLMIISCEQDINIDVSKVTDTFARKTPVLTKLLTF
;
A
#
# COMPACT_ATOMS: atom_id res chain seq x y z
N MET A 1 15.12 -17.06 11.55
CA MET A 1 15.12 -16.03 12.59
C MET A 1 13.81 -15.25 12.48
N ALA A 2 12.96 -15.43 13.50
CA ALA A 2 11.76 -14.67 13.92
C ALA A 2 10.78 -14.13 12.85
N SER A 3 9.66 -14.84 12.70
CA SER A 3 8.44 -14.40 12.01
C SER A 3 7.65 -13.42 12.90
N LEU A 4 7.56 -12.15 12.50
CA LEU A 4 6.70 -11.15 13.14
C LEU A 4 5.24 -11.37 12.72
N LYS A 5 4.51 -12.22 13.45
CA LYS A 5 3.04 -12.25 13.44
C LYS A 5 2.54 -11.06 14.27
N VAL A 6 2.21 -9.95 13.62
CA VAL A 6 1.46 -8.86 14.26
C VAL A 6 -0.02 -9.26 14.26
N LYS A 7 -0.54 -9.70 15.42
CA LYS A 7 -1.97 -9.82 15.67
C LYS A 7 -2.58 -8.40 15.72
N LEU A 8 -3.22 -7.98 14.64
CA LEU A 8 -4.09 -6.80 14.65
C LEU A 8 -5.37 -7.15 15.40
N LYS A 9 -5.39 -6.89 16.71
CA LYS A 9 -6.60 -6.92 17.54
C LYS A 9 -7.43 -5.69 17.16
N ALA A 10 -8.73 -5.89 16.95
CA ALA A 10 -9.69 -4.86 16.58
C ALA A 10 -9.76 -3.75 17.63
N CYS A 11 -8.92 -2.73 17.49
CA CYS A 11 -9.09 -1.45 18.16
C CYS A 11 -9.69 -0.46 17.16
N SER A 12 -10.68 0.30 17.62
CA SER A 12 -11.21 1.50 16.98
C SER A 12 -10.08 2.32 16.37
N LEU A 13 -9.93 2.27 15.03
CA LEU A 13 -8.92 3.04 14.31
C LEU A 13 -9.11 4.53 14.61
N PRO A 14 -8.21 5.17 15.39
CA PRO A 14 -8.13 6.61 15.40
C PRO A 14 -7.61 7.02 14.03
N LEU A 15 -8.32 7.96 13.39
CA LEU A 15 -7.87 8.83 12.31
C LEU A 15 -6.58 8.36 11.58
N LEU A 16 -6.73 7.68 10.45
CA LEU A 16 -5.65 7.40 9.49
C LEU A 16 -4.65 8.57 9.30
N PRO A 17 -5.07 9.87 9.31
CA PRO A 17 -4.13 10.99 9.24
C PRO A 17 -3.19 11.12 10.45
N SER A 18 -3.68 10.91 11.68
CA SER A 18 -2.86 11.12 12.89
C SER A 18 -1.83 10.01 13.07
N LEU A 19 -2.19 8.77 12.71
CA LEU A 19 -1.28 7.62 12.75
C LEU A 19 -0.18 7.72 11.68
N VAL A 20 -0.53 8.24 10.49
CA VAL A 20 0.44 8.51 9.42
C VAL A 20 1.35 9.69 9.80
N GLU A 21 0.82 10.77 10.37
CA GLU A 21 1.64 11.89 10.86
C GLU A 21 2.59 11.47 11.98
N GLU A 22 2.14 10.66 12.93
CA GLU A 22 2.98 10.18 14.03
C GLU A 22 4.06 9.22 13.54
N HIS A 23 3.73 8.29 12.63
CA HIS A 23 4.72 7.42 11.99
C HIS A 23 5.73 8.22 11.16
N ASN A 24 5.27 9.21 10.39
CA ASN A 24 6.15 10.08 9.60
C ASN A 24 7.10 10.87 10.51
N LYS A 25 6.60 11.40 11.63
CA LYS A 25 7.40 12.12 12.61
C LYS A 25 8.44 11.23 13.29
N GLN A 26 8.09 9.98 13.60
CA GLN A 26 9.04 8.98 14.12
C GLN A 26 10.11 8.61 13.07
N VAL A 27 9.71 8.48 11.80
CA VAL A 27 10.64 8.21 10.69
C VAL A 27 11.59 9.41 10.49
N GLU A 28 11.08 10.64 10.51
CA GLU A 28 11.88 11.87 10.46
C GLU A 28 12.86 11.98 11.63
N GLN A 29 12.42 11.66 12.85
CA GLN A 29 13.29 11.60 14.03
C GLN A 29 14.40 10.55 13.87
N LYS A 30 14.07 9.38 13.32
CA LYS A 30 15.05 8.32 13.09
C LYS A 30 16.03 8.69 11.98
N ILE A 31 15.57 9.40 10.94
CA ILE A 31 16.42 9.91 9.85
C ILE A 31 17.33 11.04 10.33
N THR A 32 16.83 11.94 11.17
CA THR A 32 17.63 13.00 11.80
C THR A 32 18.66 12.44 12.78
N MET A 33 18.32 11.39 13.55
CA MET A 33 19.31 10.63 14.34
C MET A 33 20.34 9.90 13.46
N MET A 34 20.00 9.51 12.23
CA MET A 34 20.97 8.98 11.26
C MET A 34 21.85 10.08 10.62
N ARG A 35 21.46 11.36 10.80
CA ARG A 35 22.19 12.56 10.37
C ARG A 35 23.15 13.06 11.46
N THR A 36 22.81 12.87 12.74
CA THR A 36 23.67 13.20 13.88
C THR A 36 24.67 12.07 14.15
N ASP A 37 25.91 12.44 14.42
CA ASP A 37 26.99 11.48 14.73
C ASP A 37 27.02 11.10 16.22
N GLU A 38 26.02 11.49 17.02
CA GLU A 38 26.02 11.34 18.49
C GLU A 38 26.41 9.92 18.94
N LYS A 39 25.82 8.88 18.35
CA LYS A 39 26.17 7.49 18.67
C LYS A 39 27.59 7.10 18.25
N PHE A 40 28.06 7.60 17.11
CA PHE A 40 29.41 7.32 16.65
C PHE A 40 30.46 8.11 17.43
N ASN A 41 30.17 9.37 17.76
CA ASN A 41 31.01 10.22 18.58
C ASN A 41 31.12 9.65 19.99
N ALA A 42 30.02 9.13 20.57
CA ALA A 42 30.08 8.42 21.84
C ALA A 42 31.01 7.20 21.78
N ILE A 43 30.87 6.34 20.77
CA ILE A 43 31.75 5.17 20.57
C ILE A 43 33.21 5.60 20.27
N PHE A 44 33.40 6.70 19.54
CA PHE A 44 34.72 7.22 19.20
C PHE A 44 35.42 7.81 20.42
N GLU A 45 34.71 8.54 21.27
CA GLU A 45 35.23 9.06 22.54
C GLU A 45 35.53 7.92 23.53
N GLU A 46 34.66 6.90 23.60
CA GLU A 46 34.91 5.70 24.41
C GLU A 46 36.14 4.93 23.93
N ALA A 47 36.28 4.73 22.62
CA ALA A 47 37.45 4.08 22.03
C ALA A 47 38.74 4.92 22.19
N LYS A 48 38.61 6.25 22.15
CA LYS A 48 39.72 7.18 22.37
C LYS A 48 40.19 7.11 23.83
N GLN A 49 39.27 7.19 24.80
CA GLN A 49 39.56 7.01 26.22
C GLN A 49 40.25 5.67 26.50
N PHE A 50 39.71 4.57 25.96
CA PHE A 50 40.32 3.24 26.09
C PHE A 50 41.74 3.18 25.50
N SER A 51 41.97 3.82 24.35
CA SER A 51 43.30 3.84 23.71
C SER A 51 44.32 4.66 24.50
N GLU A 52 43.89 5.80 25.06
CA GLU A 52 44.73 6.68 25.89
C GLU A 52 45.11 6.00 27.21
N GLU A 53 44.21 5.22 27.82
CA GLU A 53 44.47 4.47 29.06
C GLU A 53 45.43 3.29 28.87
N HIS A 54 45.39 2.60 27.73
CA HIS A 54 46.11 1.32 27.54
C HIS A 54 47.35 1.39 26.65
N PHE A 55 47.44 2.34 25.70
CA PHE A 55 48.48 2.33 24.66
C PHE A 55 49.21 3.67 24.47
N GLY A 56 48.84 4.73 25.21
CA GLY A 56 49.42 6.07 25.07
C GLY A 56 48.88 6.84 23.85
N ASP A 57 49.66 7.81 23.36
CA ASP A 57 49.21 8.83 22.39
C ASP A 57 49.04 8.26 20.96
N PHE A 58 47.90 7.61 20.70
CA PHE A 58 47.55 7.05 19.38
C PHE A 58 46.70 8.04 18.56
N ASN A 59 47.22 8.51 17.43
CA ASN A 59 46.55 9.53 16.61
C ASN A 59 45.39 8.94 15.77
N MET A 60 44.18 8.95 16.36
CA MET A 60 42.92 8.49 15.75
C MET A 60 42.30 9.48 14.72
N ASN A 61 42.86 10.68 14.55
CA ASN A 61 42.23 11.76 13.75
C ASN A 61 42.07 11.40 12.26
N ASN A 62 42.91 10.52 11.73
CA ASN A 62 42.80 10.05 10.35
C ASN A 62 41.48 9.28 10.11
N LEU A 63 40.97 8.50 11.07
CA LEU A 63 39.71 7.77 10.91
C LEU A 63 38.51 8.71 10.78
N MET A 64 38.53 9.83 11.52
CA MET A 64 37.49 10.86 11.43
C MET A 64 37.42 11.46 10.02
N SER A 65 38.59 11.74 9.43
CA SER A 65 38.71 12.30 8.08
C SER A 65 38.23 11.34 6.97
N PHE A 66 38.59 10.05 7.05
CA PHE A 66 38.16 9.03 6.09
C PHE A 66 36.64 8.77 6.17
N ARG A 67 36.07 8.78 7.38
CA ARG A 67 34.62 8.61 7.58
C ARG A 67 33.84 9.83 7.06
N ASN A 68 34.35 11.05 7.28
CA ASN A 68 33.70 12.28 6.81
C ASN A 68 33.64 12.37 5.27
N ARG A 69 34.67 11.91 4.55
CA ARG A 69 34.67 11.88 3.06
C ARG A 69 33.62 10.92 2.48
N LYS A 70 33.51 9.69 3.00
CA LYS A 70 32.46 8.73 2.54
C LYS A 70 31.04 9.14 2.96
N ARG A 71 30.89 9.88 4.07
CA ARG A 71 29.59 10.29 4.65
C ARG A 71 28.96 11.48 3.92
N ASN A 72 29.75 12.50 3.59
CA ASN A 72 29.23 13.74 2.99
C ASN A 72 28.73 13.56 1.55
N VAL A 73 29.35 12.68 0.75
CA VAL A 73 28.99 12.56 -0.68
C VAL A 73 27.84 11.57 -0.93
N VAL A 74 27.82 10.42 -0.25
CA VAL A 74 26.89 9.33 -0.59
C VAL A 74 25.77 9.16 0.43
N ARG A 75 26.08 9.20 1.74
CA ARG A 75 25.05 8.93 2.77
C ARG A 75 24.14 10.15 2.97
N ARG A 76 24.71 11.35 3.05
CA ARG A 76 23.93 12.60 3.18
C ARG A 76 23.09 12.86 1.92
N SER A 77 23.66 12.71 0.73
CA SER A 77 22.89 12.87 -0.53
C SER A 77 21.73 11.88 -0.64
N VAL A 78 21.92 10.61 -0.30
CA VAL A 78 20.84 9.61 -0.32
C VAL A 78 19.76 9.96 0.71
N ILE A 79 20.14 10.38 1.92
CA ILE A 79 19.17 10.82 2.94
C ILE A 79 18.40 12.06 2.46
N ASP A 80 19.09 13.04 1.89
CA ASP A 80 18.47 14.27 1.38
C ASP A 80 17.53 13.96 0.20
N ILE A 81 17.89 13.03 -0.70
CA ILE A 81 17.00 12.54 -1.77
C ILE A 81 15.76 11.87 -1.17
N ILE A 82 15.92 11.01 -0.16
CA ILE A 82 14.78 10.34 0.49
C ILE A 82 13.86 11.35 1.16
N LEU A 83 14.41 12.33 1.88
CA LEU A 83 13.63 13.38 2.54
C LEU A 83 12.91 14.25 1.52
N GLN A 84 13.58 14.64 0.43
CA GLN A 84 12.97 15.39 -0.65
C GLN A 84 11.83 14.60 -1.29
N GLN A 85 12.05 13.32 -1.61
CA GLN A 85 11.02 12.45 -2.20
C GLN A 85 9.83 12.25 -1.26
N LEU A 86 10.06 12.15 0.06
CA LEU A 86 8.97 12.07 1.05
C LEU A 86 8.19 13.37 1.13
N SER A 87 8.88 14.51 1.15
CA SER A 87 8.24 15.83 1.14
C SER A 87 7.41 16.00 -0.13
N ASP A 88 8.01 15.81 -1.31
CA ASP A 88 7.34 15.93 -2.62
C ASP A 88 6.13 14.98 -2.73
N ARG A 89 6.21 13.79 -2.11
CA ARG A 89 5.11 12.80 -2.13
C ARG A 89 3.96 13.19 -1.20
N PHE A 90 4.26 13.74 -0.02
CA PHE A 90 3.29 14.09 1.02
C PHE A 90 3.16 15.60 1.19
N ASP A 91 3.13 16.32 0.07
CA ASP A 91 2.83 17.73 0.06
C ASP A 91 1.38 18.01 0.51
N LYS A 92 1.12 19.26 0.92
CA LYS A 92 -0.22 19.70 1.34
C LYS A 92 -1.31 19.38 0.31
N ASN A 93 -0.97 19.43 -0.98
CA ASN A 93 -1.89 19.11 -2.07
C ASN A 93 -2.23 17.62 -2.13
N THR A 94 -1.23 16.74 -2.03
CA THR A 94 -1.44 15.28 -2.08
C THR A 94 -2.16 14.78 -0.84
N ILE A 95 -1.85 15.34 0.33
CA ILE A 95 -2.58 15.08 1.57
C ILE A 95 -4.04 15.48 1.43
N SER A 96 -4.34 16.62 0.83
CA SER A 96 -5.72 17.06 0.61
C SER A 96 -6.49 16.11 -0.32
N VAL A 97 -5.85 15.64 -1.40
CA VAL A 97 -6.43 14.60 -2.28
C VAL A 97 -6.65 13.29 -1.51
N MET A 98 -5.71 12.87 -0.64
CA MET A 98 -5.91 11.68 0.20
C MET A 98 -7.06 11.84 1.21
N LYS A 99 -7.29 13.06 1.72
CA LYS A 99 -8.45 13.34 2.59
C LYS A 99 -9.76 13.15 1.83
N ASP A 100 -9.85 13.65 0.59
CA ASP A 100 -11.00 13.45 -0.29
C ASP A 100 -11.26 11.95 -0.55
N ILE A 101 -10.21 11.19 -0.89
CA ILE A 101 -10.31 9.73 -1.08
C ILE A 101 -10.76 9.03 0.21
N GLY A 102 -10.32 9.53 1.37
CA GLY A 102 -10.70 9.00 2.68
C GLY A 102 -12.21 9.07 2.95
N LEU A 103 -12.94 9.98 2.31
CA LEU A 103 -14.40 10.06 2.41
C LEU A 103 -15.09 8.83 1.82
N LEU A 104 -14.48 8.17 0.83
CA LEU A 104 -15.04 7.00 0.17
C LEU A 104 -15.00 5.73 1.05
N SER A 105 -14.43 5.80 2.26
CA SER A 105 -14.46 4.67 3.19
C SER A 105 -15.89 4.40 3.68
N ILE A 106 -16.30 3.12 3.72
CA ILE A 106 -17.62 2.70 4.23
C ILE A 106 -17.90 3.29 5.62
N LYS A 107 -16.88 3.40 6.48
CA LYS A 107 -17.02 4.00 7.81
C LYS A 107 -17.47 5.46 7.73
N ARG A 108 -16.87 6.25 6.84
CA ARG A 108 -17.20 7.66 6.62
C ARG A 108 -18.55 7.86 5.94
N ILE A 109 -18.90 6.95 5.03
CA ILE A 109 -20.21 6.97 4.38
C ILE A 109 -21.32 6.72 5.42
N LYS A 110 -21.15 5.77 6.34
CA LYS A 110 -22.14 5.44 7.39
C LYS A 110 -22.28 6.49 8.50
N GLU A 111 -21.35 7.43 8.65
CA GLU A 111 -21.44 8.48 9.67
C GLU A 111 -22.66 9.38 9.43
N VAL A 112 -23.45 9.71 10.46
CA VAL A 112 -24.68 10.52 10.31
C VAL A 112 -24.40 12.02 10.08
N GLY A 113 -23.14 12.45 10.19
CA GLY A 113 -22.75 13.87 10.10
C GLY A 113 -22.94 14.53 8.72
N PRO A 114 -23.02 15.88 8.67
CA PRO A 114 -23.10 16.62 7.41
C PRO A 114 -21.82 16.46 6.59
N VAL A 115 -21.98 16.38 5.26
CA VAL A 115 -20.84 16.32 4.34
C VAL A 115 -20.23 17.73 4.21
N PRO A 116 -18.92 17.91 4.45
CA PRO A 116 -18.24 19.19 4.29
C PRO A 116 -18.52 19.83 2.91
N GLN A 117 -18.50 21.16 2.85
CA GLN A 117 -18.73 21.89 1.58
C GLN A 117 -17.58 21.71 0.60
N ASP A 118 -16.36 21.56 1.10
CA ASP A 118 -15.13 21.35 0.35
C ASP A 118 -14.87 19.88 -0.04
N ALA A 119 -15.79 18.97 0.30
CA ALA A 119 -15.66 17.55 -0.02
C ALA A 119 -15.42 17.34 -1.52
N PHE A 120 -14.37 16.58 -1.84
CA PHE A 120 -13.92 16.26 -3.20
C PHE A 120 -13.33 17.43 -3.99
N SER A 121 -13.16 18.62 -3.40
CA SER A 121 -12.64 19.80 -4.11
C SER A 121 -11.29 19.53 -4.77
N LYS A 122 -10.33 18.95 -4.05
CA LYS A 122 -8.96 18.80 -4.55
C LYS A 122 -8.80 17.68 -5.55
N ILE A 123 -9.48 16.55 -5.34
CA ILE A 123 -9.49 15.50 -6.36
C ILE A 123 -10.21 15.97 -7.63
N CYS A 124 -11.28 16.76 -7.52
CA CYS A 124 -11.98 17.32 -8.66
C CYS A 124 -11.13 18.35 -9.42
N ASP A 125 -10.42 19.24 -8.71
CA ASP A 125 -9.48 20.19 -9.30
C ASP A 125 -8.40 19.48 -10.13
N VAL A 126 -7.86 18.37 -9.64
CA VAL A 126 -6.75 17.62 -10.29
C VAL A 126 -7.20 16.92 -11.56
N TYR A 127 -8.40 16.33 -11.55
CA TYR A 127 -8.90 15.51 -12.67
C TYR A 127 -9.90 16.25 -13.57
N GLY A 128 -10.20 17.52 -13.29
CA GLY A 128 -11.14 18.34 -14.08
C GLY A 128 -12.59 17.86 -13.98
N ILE A 129 -13.00 17.38 -12.81
CA ILE A 129 -14.35 16.84 -12.55
C ILE A 129 -15.18 17.91 -11.81
N ASP A 130 -16.49 17.93 -12.05
CA ASP A 130 -17.41 18.86 -11.37
C ASP A 130 -17.66 18.43 -9.91
N GLN A 131 -17.19 19.24 -8.96
CA GLN A 131 -17.28 18.96 -7.53
C GLN A 131 -18.73 18.86 -7.03
N GLU A 132 -19.63 19.73 -7.50
CA GLU A 132 -21.01 19.75 -6.99
C GLU A 132 -21.72 18.44 -7.32
N ARG A 133 -21.50 17.92 -8.53
CA ARG A 133 -22.09 16.65 -8.97
C ARG A 133 -21.56 15.47 -8.17
N VAL A 134 -20.24 15.39 -7.98
CA VAL A 134 -19.63 14.32 -7.15
C VAL A 134 -20.18 14.36 -5.72
N ARG A 135 -20.33 15.58 -5.16
CA ARG A 135 -20.87 15.75 -3.80
C ARG A 135 -22.33 15.32 -3.70
N ASN A 136 -23.15 15.64 -4.69
CA ASN A 136 -24.55 15.22 -4.75
C ASN A 136 -24.68 13.69 -4.86
N ASP A 137 -23.92 13.08 -5.76
CA ASP A 137 -23.84 11.61 -5.90
C ASP A 137 -23.42 10.96 -4.57
N TYR A 138 -22.44 11.55 -3.88
CA TYR A 138 -21.96 11.03 -2.59
C TYR A 138 -23.02 11.13 -1.48
N ILE A 139 -23.77 12.23 -1.41
CA ILE A 139 -24.88 12.39 -0.46
C ILE A 139 -25.98 11.37 -0.74
N LEU A 140 -26.30 11.16 -2.02
CA LEU A 140 -27.28 10.16 -2.43
C LEU A 140 -26.80 8.76 -2.05
N LEU A 141 -25.55 8.40 -2.36
CA LEU A 141 -24.96 7.10 -2.00
C LEU A 141 -25.00 6.88 -0.47
N LYS A 142 -24.72 7.94 0.30
CA LYS A 142 -24.78 7.91 1.75
C LYS A 142 -26.18 7.64 2.29
N SER A 143 -27.22 8.19 1.66
CA SER A 143 -28.60 7.89 2.02
C SER A 143 -28.94 6.42 1.73
N VAL A 144 -28.57 5.93 0.55
CA VAL A 144 -28.80 4.56 0.10
C VAL A 144 -28.08 3.56 1.03
N ILE A 145 -26.80 3.75 1.30
CA ILE A 145 -26.00 2.85 2.15
C ILE A 145 -26.45 2.84 3.61
N LYS A 146 -27.07 3.92 4.11
CA LYS A 146 -27.64 3.94 5.47
C LYS A 146 -28.73 2.88 5.64
N ASP A 147 -29.51 2.65 4.57
CA ASP A 147 -30.67 1.77 4.58
C ASP A 147 -30.34 0.34 4.09
N LEU A 148 -29.13 0.13 3.55
CA LEU A 148 -28.66 -1.16 3.02
C LEU A 148 -27.74 -1.87 4.00
N ASP A 149 -28.13 -3.08 4.41
CA ASP A 149 -27.22 -3.99 5.09
C ASP A 149 -26.24 -4.60 4.08
N LEU A 150 -25.06 -4.00 3.96
CA LEU A 150 -23.98 -4.41 3.05
C LEU A 150 -23.61 -5.90 3.19
N ASN A 151 -23.87 -6.50 4.35
CA ASN A 151 -23.65 -7.92 4.58
C ASN A 151 -24.59 -8.80 3.73
N LEU A 152 -25.86 -8.42 3.62
CA LEU A 152 -26.87 -9.12 2.83
C LEU A 152 -26.62 -9.02 1.32
N LEU A 153 -25.91 -7.99 0.86
CA LEU A 153 -25.65 -7.74 -0.56
C LEU A 153 -24.53 -8.60 -1.15
N THR A 154 -23.63 -9.11 -0.31
CA THR A 154 -22.43 -9.85 -0.76
C THR A 154 -22.54 -11.35 -0.52
N LYS A 155 -23.30 -11.76 0.51
CA LYS A 155 -23.67 -13.16 0.76
C LYS A 155 -25.09 -13.22 1.31
N LEU A 156 -25.95 -14.03 0.68
CA LEU A 156 -27.25 -14.36 1.23
C LEU A 156 -27.03 -15.19 2.51
N PRO A 157 -27.57 -14.78 3.68
CA PRO A 157 -27.46 -15.57 4.90
C PRO A 157 -28.09 -16.96 4.73
N ALA A 158 -27.57 -17.95 5.45
CA ALA A 158 -28.12 -19.30 5.41
C ALA A 158 -29.55 -19.38 6.01
N LYS A 159 -29.92 -18.45 6.90
CA LYS A 159 -31.26 -18.32 7.49
C LYS A 159 -31.63 -16.83 7.62
N LEU A 160 -32.89 -16.49 7.34
CA LEU A 160 -33.42 -15.11 7.44
C LEU A 160 -34.06 -14.79 8.79
N HIS A 161 -34.41 -15.81 9.58
CA HIS A 161 -35.08 -15.67 10.86
C HIS A 161 -34.33 -16.51 11.88
N ASP A 162 -33.99 -15.90 13.01
CA ASP A 162 -33.59 -16.65 14.20
C ASP A 162 -34.87 -17.15 14.86
N ASP A 163 -34.99 -18.46 15.05
CA ASP A 163 -36.06 -19.05 15.83
C ASP A 163 -35.84 -18.60 17.29
N TYR A 164 -36.53 -17.53 17.69
CA TYR A 164 -36.49 -17.02 19.05
C TYR A 164 -37.16 -18.03 19.99
N GLU A 165 -36.38 -18.95 20.55
CA GLU A 165 -36.73 -19.58 21.84
C GLU A 165 -36.10 -18.78 22.97
N GLU A 166 -36.95 -18.09 23.74
CA GLU A 166 -36.61 -17.60 25.07
C GLU A 166 -36.26 -18.79 25.97
N HIS A 167 -34.98 -18.95 26.31
CA HIS A 167 -34.61 -19.74 27.49
C HIS A 167 -33.69 -18.95 28.44
N ILE A 168 -34.27 -18.73 29.62
CA ILE A 168 -33.66 -18.19 30.84
C ILE A 168 -32.71 -19.23 31.46
N SER A 169 -31.53 -18.73 31.84
CA SER A 169 -30.56 -19.17 32.87
C SER A 169 -29.68 -20.42 32.69
N ASP A 170 -28.43 -20.15 33.07
CA ASP A 170 -27.46 -20.95 33.82
C ASP A 170 -26.45 -21.88 33.14
N SER A 171 -25.19 -21.45 33.30
CA SER A 171 -23.96 -22.22 33.53
C SER A 171 -23.99 -23.74 33.27
N ASN A 172 -23.22 -24.20 32.27
CA ASN A 172 -22.14 -25.18 32.44
C ASN A 172 -21.38 -25.41 31.13
N GLU A 173 -20.06 -25.60 31.27
CA GLU A 173 -19.14 -26.04 30.22
C GLU A 173 -19.57 -27.36 29.59
N SER A 174 -19.52 -27.47 28.26
CA SER A 174 -19.18 -28.72 27.59
C SER A 174 -18.61 -28.43 26.20
N ASN A 175 -17.44 -29.00 25.97
CA ASN A 175 -16.71 -29.05 24.72
C ASN A 175 -17.55 -29.64 23.58
N GLY A 176 -17.40 -29.11 22.37
CA GLY A 176 -17.96 -29.69 21.16
C GLY A 176 -17.50 -28.93 19.92
N GLU A 177 -16.32 -29.28 19.43
CA GLU A 177 -15.92 -29.23 18.01
C GLU A 177 -16.45 -28.04 17.19
N ASP A 178 -15.89 -26.85 17.43
CA ASP A 178 -16.05 -25.74 16.49
C ASP A 178 -15.27 -26.09 15.21
N GLU A 179 -16.02 -26.51 14.19
CA GLU A 179 -15.58 -26.43 12.81
C GLU A 179 -14.99 -25.04 12.59
N GLU A 180 -13.68 -24.96 12.38
CA GLU A 180 -13.00 -23.73 11.99
C GLU A 180 -13.55 -23.31 10.61
N GLU A 181 -14.72 -22.67 10.59
CA GLU A 181 -15.11 -21.80 9.50
C GLU A 181 -13.99 -20.77 9.41
N GLN A 182 -13.11 -20.98 8.43
CA GLN A 182 -12.21 -19.97 7.93
C GLN A 182 -13.09 -18.81 7.44
N GLN A 183 -13.48 -17.94 8.36
CA GLN A 183 -14.07 -16.66 8.06
C GLN A 183 -13.02 -15.96 7.21
N ASN A 184 -13.24 -16.00 5.89
CA ASN A 184 -12.58 -15.13 4.96
C ASN A 184 -12.69 -13.73 5.56
N LEU A 185 -11.57 -13.21 6.06
CA LEU A 185 -11.41 -11.82 6.48
C LEU A 185 -11.47 -10.95 5.22
N ASN A 186 -12.56 -11.06 4.46
CA ASN A 186 -12.89 -10.12 3.42
C ASN A 186 -13.05 -8.80 4.14
N ASN A 187 -12.21 -7.83 3.80
CA ASN A 187 -12.33 -6.48 4.32
C ASN A 187 -13.65 -5.89 3.78
N PHE A 188 -14.75 -6.20 4.46
CA PHE A 188 -16.11 -5.84 4.07
C PHE A 188 -16.28 -4.32 3.89
N GLY A 189 -15.43 -3.54 4.56
CA GLY A 189 -15.34 -2.09 4.48
C GLY A 189 -14.49 -1.52 3.35
N SER A 190 -13.97 -2.34 2.43
CA SER A 190 -13.05 -1.89 1.39
C SER A 190 -13.77 -1.08 0.29
N LEU A 191 -13.07 -0.11 -0.29
CA LEU A 191 -13.55 0.64 -1.45
C LEU A 191 -13.80 -0.27 -2.67
N GLY A 192 -13.05 -1.38 -2.76
CA GLY A 192 -13.24 -2.39 -3.80
C GLY A 192 -14.62 -3.04 -3.75
N ASN A 193 -15.14 -3.30 -2.55
CA ASN A 193 -16.47 -3.88 -2.38
C ASN A 193 -17.58 -2.90 -2.78
N ILE A 194 -17.43 -1.61 -2.47
CA ILE A 194 -18.37 -0.57 -2.95
C ILE A 194 -18.40 -0.58 -4.49
N PHE A 195 -17.21 -0.62 -5.11
CA PHE A 195 -17.10 -0.65 -6.56
C PHE A 195 -17.74 -1.91 -7.16
N GLU A 196 -17.56 -3.07 -6.53
CA GLU A 196 -18.21 -4.32 -6.93
C GLU A 196 -19.74 -4.24 -6.82
N ILE A 197 -20.27 -3.73 -5.70
CA ILE A 197 -21.72 -3.55 -5.50
C ILE A 197 -22.33 -2.64 -6.57
N ILE A 198 -21.69 -1.51 -6.87
CA ILE A 198 -22.18 -0.57 -7.89
C ILE A 198 -22.24 -1.25 -9.27
N ASN A 199 -21.24 -2.07 -9.60
CA ASN A 199 -21.23 -2.79 -10.88
C ASN A 199 -22.26 -3.92 -10.91
N THR A 200 -22.42 -4.70 -9.83
CA THR A 200 -23.34 -5.83 -9.74
C THR A 200 -24.80 -5.37 -9.77
N MET A 201 -25.12 -4.26 -9.11
CA MET A 201 -26.47 -3.67 -9.11
C MET A 201 -26.77 -2.86 -10.38
N ASN A 202 -25.79 -2.66 -11.25
CA ASN A 202 -25.90 -1.85 -12.47
C ASN A 202 -26.37 -0.40 -12.23
N ILE A 203 -26.10 0.15 -11.04
CA ILE A 203 -26.49 1.51 -10.61
C ILE A 203 -25.44 2.57 -11.00
N LYS A 204 -24.67 2.29 -12.05
CA LYS A 204 -23.57 3.15 -12.49
C LYS A 204 -24.09 4.49 -13.02
N SER A 205 -25.25 4.49 -13.68
CA SER A 205 -25.88 5.68 -14.27
C SER A 205 -26.28 6.71 -13.22
N GLU A 206 -26.65 6.26 -12.03
CA GLU A 206 -27.13 7.07 -10.92
C GLU A 206 -25.99 7.76 -10.17
N PHE A 207 -24.76 7.27 -10.31
CA PHE A 207 -23.57 7.75 -9.60
C PHE A 207 -22.38 7.93 -10.55
N GLU A 208 -22.59 8.45 -11.77
CA GLU A 208 -21.56 8.49 -12.82
C GLU A 208 -20.29 9.24 -12.40
N HIS A 209 -20.44 10.38 -11.71
CA HIS A 209 -19.32 11.22 -11.31
C HIS A 209 -18.57 10.62 -10.13
N LEU A 210 -19.31 10.13 -9.13
CA LEU A 210 -18.71 9.43 -7.99
C LEU A 210 -18.04 8.11 -8.40
N TYR A 211 -18.62 7.37 -9.33
CA TYR A 211 -18.05 6.14 -9.88
C TYR A 211 -16.68 6.41 -10.52
N THR A 212 -16.56 7.51 -11.25
CA THR A 212 -15.29 7.94 -11.86
C THR A 212 -14.23 8.21 -10.78
N ILE A 213 -14.61 8.90 -9.71
CA ILE A 213 -13.73 9.16 -8.55
C ILE A 213 -13.32 7.87 -7.83
N ILE A 214 -14.25 6.93 -7.64
CA ILE A 214 -13.96 5.62 -7.05
C ILE A 214 -12.95 4.85 -7.92
N LYS A 215 -13.16 4.84 -9.24
CA LYS A 215 -12.25 4.18 -10.19
C LYS A 215 -10.85 4.79 -10.15
N ILE A 216 -10.74 6.11 -10.17
CA ILE A 216 -9.45 6.82 -10.02
C ILE A 216 -8.79 6.39 -8.71
N SER A 217 -9.54 6.42 -7.61
CA SER A 217 -9.04 6.07 -6.27
C SER A 217 -8.51 4.64 -6.19
N LEU A 218 -9.15 3.68 -6.85
CA LEU A 218 -8.70 2.28 -6.90
C LEU A 218 -7.45 2.08 -7.77
N THR A 219 -7.24 2.94 -8.77
CA THR A 219 -6.04 2.90 -9.62
C THR A 219 -4.83 3.60 -9.00
N LEU A 220 -5.02 4.38 -7.93
CA LEU A 220 -3.92 5.07 -7.28
C LEU A 220 -3.02 4.07 -6.52
N PRO A 221 -1.69 4.14 -6.71
CA PRO A 221 -0.76 3.31 -5.94
C PRO A 221 -0.71 3.81 -4.49
N THR A 222 -1.52 3.18 -3.63
CA THR A 222 -1.62 3.52 -2.20
C THR A 222 -0.44 3.00 -1.38
N SER A 223 0.31 2.01 -1.88
CA SER A 223 1.48 1.44 -1.20
C SER A 223 2.71 1.34 -2.12
N SER A 224 3.91 1.34 -1.53
CA SER A 224 5.18 1.08 -2.21
C SER A 224 5.38 -0.40 -2.57
N CYS A 225 4.49 -1.30 -2.15
CA CYS A 225 4.71 -2.75 -2.21
C CYS A 225 4.90 -3.26 -3.64
N THR A 226 4.16 -2.71 -4.61
CA THR A 226 4.31 -3.06 -6.04
C THR A 226 5.68 -2.64 -6.57
N VAL A 227 6.13 -1.43 -6.24
CA VAL A 227 7.43 -0.90 -6.62
C VAL A 227 8.57 -1.70 -5.99
N GLU A 228 8.44 -2.08 -4.71
CA GLU A 228 9.40 -2.94 -3.99
C GLU A 228 9.48 -4.34 -4.61
N ARG A 229 8.34 -4.92 -5.00
CA ARG A 229 8.28 -6.19 -5.73
C ARG A 229 9.06 -6.08 -7.04
N SER A 230 8.84 -5.05 -7.85
CA SER A 230 9.57 -4.82 -9.09
C SER A 230 11.08 -4.61 -8.85
N PHE A 231 11.49 -3.82 -7.87
CA PHE A 231 12.91 -3.64 -7.56
C PHE A 231 13.58 -4.93 -7.04
N SER A 232 12.86 -5.74 -6.28
CA SER A 232 13.34 -7.06 -5.85
C SER A 232 13.58 -7.98 -7.05
N LYS A 233 12.66 -8.04 -8.01
CA LYS A 233 12.84 -8.79 -9.27
C LYS A 233 13.98 -8.21 -10.11
N LEU A 234 14.10 -6.88 -10.19
CA LEU A 234 15.17 -6.20 -10.90
C LEU A 234 16.55 -6.59 -10.37
N LYS A 235 16.70 -6.69 -9.04
CA LYS A 235 17.95 -7.13 -8.40
C LYS A 235 18.34 -8.56 -8.77
N ILE A 236 17.36 -9.44 -9.00
CA ILE A 236 17.57 -10.83 -9.44
C ILE A 236 17.96 -10.86 -10.92
N ILE A 237 17.26 -10.09 -11.76
CA ILE A 237 17.46 -10.09 -13.22
C ILE A 237 18.77 -9.38 -13.61
N LYS A 238 19.06 -8.23 -12.98
CA LYS A 238 20.24 -7.40 -13.24
C LYS A 238 21.29 -7.62 -12.16
N SER A 239 22.10 -8.65 -12.36
CA SER A 239 23.23 -8.98 -11.48
C SER A 239 24.54 -8.36 -11.98
N ARG A 240 25.57 -8.36 -11.13
CA ARG A 240 26.92 -7.84 -11.48
C ARG A 240 27.51 -8.52 -12.73
N LEU A 241 27.23 -9.80 -12.94
CA LEU A 241 27.70 -10.57 -14.09
C LEU A 241 26.87 -10.33 -15.37
N ARG A 242 25.69 -9.72 -15.24
CA ARG A 242 24.75 -9.43 -16.34
C ARG A 242 24.57 -7.92 -16.57
N SER A 243 25.60 -7.13 -16.25
CA SER A 243 25.54 -5.66 -16.31
C SER A 243 25.46 -5.10 -17.73
N THR A 244 25.83 -5.88 -18.75
CA THR A 244 25.87 -5.48 -20.17
C THR A 244 24.61 -5.85 -20.96
N MET A 245 23.51 -6.19 -20.28
CA MET A 245 22.26 -6.56 -20.94
C MET A 245 21.59 -5.34 -21.59
N ASP A 246 21.12 -5.50 -22.83
CA ASP A 246 20.35 -4.47 -23.53
C ASP A 246 19.07 -4.08 -22.79
N GLN A 247 18.68 -2.81 -22.91
CA GLN A 247 17.55 -2.26 -22.18
C GLN A 247 16.23 -2.93 -22.57
N ASN A 248 16.02 -3.23 -23.87
CA ASN A 248 14.81 -3.92 -24.32
C ASN A 248 14.71 -5.32 -23.72
N ARG A 249 15.84 -6.03 -23.63
CA ARG A 249 15.89 -7.34 -23.01
C ARG A 249 15.63 -7.28 -21.51
N LEU A 250 16.13 -6.24 -20.82
CA LEU A 250 15.86 -6.01 -19.41
C LEU A 250 14.38 -5.80 -19.14
N GLU A 251 13.75 -4.91 -19.91
CA GLU A 251 12.34 -4.56 -19.77
C GLU A 251 11.44 -5.79 -20.01
N ASN A 252 11.69 -6.55 -21.07
CA ASN A 252 10.93 -7.77 -21.36
C ASN A 252 11.04 -8.81 -20.23
N LEU A 253 12.23 -9.01 -19.67
CA LEU A 253 12.43 -9.92 -18.54
C LEU A 253 11.76 -9.42 -17.26
N MET A 254 11.75 -8.11 -17.05
CA MET A 254 11.06 -7.48 -15.93
C MET A 254 9.56 -7.71 -15.99
N ILE A 255 8.93 -7.53 -17.16
CA ILE A 255 7.50 -7.78 -17.38
C ILE A 255 7.17 -9.25 -17.06
N ILE A 256 7.89 -10.19 -17.68
CA ILE A 256 7.68 -11.63 -17.45
C ILE A 256 7.83 -12.00 -15.97
N SER A 257 8.80 -11.38 -15.27
CA SER A 257 9.06 -11.70 -13.87
C SER A 257 8.14 -10.99 -12.87
N CYS A 258 7.51 -9.87 -13.23
CA CYS A 258 6.55 -9.18 -12.38
C CYS A 258 5.14 -9.76 -12.56
N GLU A 259 4.79 -10.13 -13.79
CA GLU A 259 3.47 -10.62 -14.19
C GLU A 259 3.43 -12.16 -14.33
N GLN A 260 4.14 -12.87 -13.45
CA GLN A 260 4.16 -14.34 -13.45
C GLN A 260 2.78 -14.97 -13.19
N ASP A 261 1.87 -14.17 -12.62
CA ASP A 261 0.54 -14.57 -12.20
C ASP A 261 -0.45 -14.58 -13.40
N ILE A 262 -0.05 -14.04 -14.56
CA ILE A 262 -0.85 -14.01 -15.79
C ILE A 262 -0.70 -15.34 -16.53
N ASN A 263 -1.81 -16.03 -16.78
CA ASN A 263 -1.81 -17.25 -17.57
C ASN A 263 -1.57 -16.94 -19.06
N ILE A 264 -0.46 -17.45 -19.60
CA ILE A 264 -0.07 -17.23 -21.00
C ILE A 264 -0.36 -18.51 -21.78
N ASP A 265 -1.10 -18.35 -22.89
CA ASP A 265 -1.35 -19.43 -23.83
C ASP A 265 -0.08 -19.76 -24.63
N VAL A 266 0.63 -20.80 -24.18
CA VAL A 266 1.90 -21.25 -24.75
C VAL A 266 1.77 -21.61 -26.22
N SER A 267 0.60 -22.11 -26.66
CA SER A 267 0.36 -22.46 -28.06
C SER A 267 0.43 -21.21 -28.95
N LYS A 268 -0.30 -20.15 -28.58
CA LYS A 268 -0.28 -18.87 -29.29
C LYS A 268 1.10 -18.22 -29.30
N VAL A 269 1.85 -18.31 -28.21
CA VAL A 269 3.24 -17.81 -28.18
C VAL A 269 4.10 -18.57 -29.16
N THR A 270 3.97 -19.90 -29.20
CA THR A 270 4.71 -20.77 -30.12
C THR A 270 4.35 -20.46 -31.56
N ASP A 271 3.07 -20.31 -31.90
CA ASP A 271 2.61 -19.94 -33.24
C ASP A 271 3.09 -18.54 -33.66
N THR A 272 3.12 -17.59 -32.73
CA THR A 272 3.61 -16.23 -32.98
C THR A 272 5.12 -16.23 -33.21
N PHE A 273 5.86 -17.04 -32.46
CA PHE A 273 7.29 -17.22 -32.65
C PHE A 273 7.61 -17.95 -33.96
N ALA A 274 6.86 -19.01 -34.27
CA ALA A 274 6.97 -19.80 -35.49
C ALA A 274 6.79 -18.95 -36.75
N ARG A 275 5.83 -18.00 -36.72
CA ARG A 275 5.55 -17.09 -37.85
C ARG A 275 6.62 -16.03 -38.09
N LYS A 276 7.61 -15.85 -37.21
CA LYS A 276 8.71 -14.88 -37.43
C LYS A 276 9.65 -15.28 -38.55
N THR A 277 9.73 -16.56 -38.91
CA THR A 277 10.66 -17.04 -39.95
C THR A 277 10.09 -18.29 -40.61
N PRO A 278 10.16 -18.44 -41.94
CA PRO A 278 9.60 -19.60 -42.65
C PRO A 278 10.22 -20.94 -42.19
N VAL A 279 11.48 -20.92 -41.77
CA VAL A 279 12.17 -22.09 -41.18
C VAL A 279 11.53 -22.52 -39.86
N LEU A 280 11.22 -21.55 -38.98
CA LEU A 280 10.60 -21.81 -37.68
C LEU A 280 9.15 -22.27 -37.84
N THR A 281 8.43 -21.74 -38.82
CA THR A 281 7.06 -22.18 -39.13
C THR A 281 7.06 -23.68 -39.41
N LYS A 282 7.90 -24.14 -40.33
CA LYS A 282 7.97 -25.56 -40.71
C LYS A 282 8.36 -26.51 -39.56
N LEU A 283 9.08 -26.01 -38.54
CA LEU A 283 9.56 -26.83 -37.42
C LEU A 283 8.65 -26.81 -36.19
N LEU A 284 7.87 -25.74 -36.02
CA LEU A 284 7.09 -25.49 -34.81
C LEU A 284 5.58 -25.59 -35.02
N THR A 285 5.08 -25.50 -36.25
CA THR A 285 3.69 -25.79 -36.58
C THR A 285 3.60 -27.22 -37.14
N PHE A 286 3.03 -28.13 -36.34
CA PHE A 286 2.71 -29.51 -36.73
C PHE A 286 1.24 -29.62 -37.13
#